data_AF-A0A485B9T7-F1
#
_entry.id   AF-A0A485B9T7-F1
#
_cell.length_a   1.000
_cell.length_b   1.000
_cell.length_c   1.000
_cell.angle_alpha   90.00
_cell.angle_beta   90.00
_cell.angle_gamma   90.00
#
_symmetry.space_group_name_H-M   'P 1'
#
loop_
_entity.id
_entity.type
_entity.pdbx_description
1 polymer ?
#
loop_
_entity_poly.entity_id
_entity_poly.type
_entity_poly.pdbx_seq_one_letter_code
_entity_poly.pdbx_strand_id
1 'polypeptide(L)' 'MAALGFLGMGAQPPTPEWGTMLSDVLQFAQSAWWVVTFPGVAILLTVLAFNLMGDGLRDALDPKLKQ' A
#
# COMPACT_ATOMS: atom_id res chain seq x y z
N MET A 1 -21.25 -27.61 -5.78
CA MET A 1 -20.28 -28.43 -6.52
C MET A 1 -18.88 -28.16 -5.96
N ALA A 2 -18.51 -28.85 -4.88
CA ALA A 2 -17.20 -28.70 -4.21
C ALA A 2 -16.64 -30.07 -3.79
N ALA A 3 -17.09 -31.15 -4.44
CA ALA A 3 -16.83 -32.53 -4.00
C ALA A 3 -16.01 -33.36 -5.00
N LEU A 4 -15.65 -32.81 -6.17
CA LEU A 4 -14.92 -33.56 -7.21
C LEU A 4 -13.41 -33.26 -7.25
N GLY A 5 -12.89 -32.42 -6.36
CA GLY A 5 -11.45 -32.19 -6.17
C GLY A 5 -10.81 -33.00 -5.04
N PHE A 6 -11.57 -33.87 -4.37
CA PHE A 6 -11.11 -34.65 -3.20
C PHE A 6 -10.77 -36.12 -3.53
N LEU A 7 -10.97 -36.55 -4.78
CA LEU A 7 -10.54 -37.88 -5.25
C LEU A 7 -9.15 -37.74 -5.88
N GLY A 8 -8.12 -37.84 -5.03
CA GLY A 8 -6.71 -37.80 -5.41
C GLY A 8 -6.31 -38.91 -6.38
N MET A 9 -6.57 -38.71 -7.67
CA MET A 9 -5.97 -39.46 -8.76
C MET A 9 -5.71 -38.51 -9.94
N GLY A 10 -4.45 -38.08 -10.10
CA GLY A 10 -3.96 -37.63 -11.41
C GLY A 10 -3.09 -36.36 -11.49
N ALA A 11 -2.73 -35.69 -10.41
CA ALA A 11 -1.83 -34.53 -10.48
C ALA A 11 -0.42 -34.87 -9.98
N GLN A 12 0.49 -35.11 -10.92
CA GLN A 12 1.93 -35.17 -10.71
C GLN A 12 2.39 -33.86 -10.01
N PRO A 13 3.25 -33.91 -8.97
CA PRO A 13 3.81 -32.68 -8.40
C PRO A 13 4.70 -32.02 -9.47
N PRO A 14 4.64 -30.69 -9.72
CA PRO A 14 4.27 -29.59 -8.83
C PRO A 14 3.22 -28.67 -9.48
N THR A 15 1.94 -29.01 -9.45
CA THR A 15 0.91 -28.09 -9.93
C THR A 15 0.45 -27.22 -8.76
N PRO A 16 0.73 -25.91 -8.76
CA PRO A 16 0.28 -25.04 -7.69
C PRO A 16 -1.25 -24.97 -7.78
N GLU A 17 -1.90 -25.40 -6.72
CA GLU A 17 -3.34 -25.27 -6.57
C GLU A 17 -3.71 -23.78 -6.48
N TRP A 18 -4.84 -23.38 -7.06
CA TRP A 18 -5.32 -21.98 -7.01
C TRP A 18 -5.37 -21.44 -5.56
N GLY A 19 -5.58 -22.31 -4.58
CA GLY A 19 -5.56 -21.98 -3.15
C GLY A 19 -4.17 -21.64 -2.60
N THR A 20 -3.12 -22.35 -3.02
CA THR A 20 -1.74 -22.02 -2.58
C THR A 20 -1.24 -20.77 -3.30
N MET A 21 -1.58 -20.57 -4.58
CA MET A 21 -1.26 -19.32 -5.28
C MET A 21 -1.89 -18.10 -4.61
N LEU A 22 -3.16 -18.18 -4.20
CA LEU A 22 -3.83 -17.08 -3.49
C LEU A 22 -3.20 -16.83 -2.12
N SER A 23 -2.89 -17.91 -1.39
CA SER A 23 -2.26 -17.81 -0.06
C SER A 23 -0.87 -17.17 -0.15
N ASP A 24 -0.07 -17.53 -1.15
CA ASP A 24 1.26 -16.96 -1.40
C ASP A 24 1.18 -15.46 -1.74
N VAL A 25 0.21 -15.06 -2.58
CA VAL A 25 -0.01 -13.64 -2.91
C VAL A 25 -0.43 -12.85 -1.68
N LEU A 26 -1.31 -13.40 -0.84
CA LEU A 26 -1.73 -12.76 0.41
C LEU A 26 -0.57 -12.63 1.40
N GLN A 27 0.28 -13.65 1.50
CA GLN A 27 1.46 -13.64 2.37
C GLN A 27 2.52 -12.65 1.87
N PHE A 28 2.70 -12.52 0.55
CA PHE A 28 3.60 -11.53 -0.05
C PHE A 28 3.08 -10.09 0.11
N ALA A 29 1.76 -9.88 -0.01
CA ALA A 29 1.12 -8.61 0.27
C ALA A 29 1.22 -8.20 1.75
N GLN A 30 1.13 -9.17 2.67
CA GLN A 30 1.38 -8.94 4.10
C GLN A 30 2.86 -8.70 4.42
N SER A 31 3.77 -9.29 3.65
CA SER A 31 5.20 -9.05 3.82
C SER A 31 5.59 -7.67 3.31
N ALA A 32 5.28 -7.29 2.07
CA ALA A 32 5.83 -6.07 1.47
C ALA A 32 4.95 -4.80 1.58
N TRP A 33 4.02 -4.72 2.53
CA TRP A 33 3.14 -3.53 2.69
C TRP A 33 3.94 -2.23 2.87
N TRP A 34 5.08 -2.28 3.55
CA TRP A 34 5.97 -1.15 3.79
C TRP A 34 6.56 -0.54 2.51
N VAL A 35 6.69 -1.30 1.43
CA VAL A 35 7.25 -0.83 0.15
C VAL A 35 6.35 0.21 -0.50
N VAL A 36 5.04 0.16 -0.22
CA VAL A 36 4.06 1.14 -0.71
C VAL A 36 3.82 2.24 0.32
N THR A 37 3.79 1.91 1.61
CA THR A 37 3.53 2.89 2.67
C THR A 37 4.66 3.92 2.81
N PHE A 38 5.92 3.51 2.69
CA PHE A 38 7.07 4.40 2.89
C PHE A 38 7.15 5.55 1.86
N PRO A 39 7.10 5.30 0.52
CA PRO A 39 7.07 6.39 -0.45
C PRO A 39 5.80 7.24 -0.34
N GLY A 40 4.64 6.63 -0.02
CA GLY A 40 3.40 7.35 0.19
C GLY A 40 3.48 8.35 1.35
N VAL A 41 4.02 7.93 2.50
CA VAL A 41 4.23 8.79 3.67
C VAL A 41 5.27 9.88 3.38
N ALA A 42 6.36 9.55 2.67
CA ALA A 42 7.37 10.53 2.31
C ALA A 42 6.82 11.66 1.42
N ILE A 43 5.99 11.33 0.43
CA ILE A 43 5.31 12.31 -0.42
C ILE A 43 4.33 13.15 0.41
N LEU A 44 3.53 12.52 1.26
CA LEU A 44 2.56 13.21 2.12
C LEU A 44 3.25 14.21 3.05
N LEU A 45 4.36 13.82 3.70
CA LEU A 45 5.15 14.71 4.54
C LEU A 45 5.79 15.85 3.74
N THR A 46 6.30 15.56 2.54
CA THR A 46 6.88 16.58 1.66
C THR A 46 5.84 17.61 1.27
N VAL A 47 4.66 17.17 0.83
CA VAL A 47 3.56 18.05 0.43
C VAL A 47 3.04 18.85 1.63
N LEU A 48 2.89 18.24 2.82
CA LEU A 48 2.52 18.95 4.04
C LEU A 48 3.56 20.01 4.42
N ALA A 49 4.85 19.68 4.39
CA ALA A 49 5.91 20.62 4.71
C ALA A 49 5.91 21.82 3.75
N PHE A 50 5.76 21.58 2.45
CA PHE A 50 5.65 22.66 1.47
C PHE A 50 4.37 23.48 1.61
N ASN A 51 3.21 22.85 1.88
CA ASN A 51 1.97 23.58 2.12
C ASN A 51 2.08 24.47 3.37
N LEU A 52 2.57 23.93 4.49
CA LEU A 52 2.76 24.69 5.73
C LEU A 52 3.82 25.79 5.59
N MET A 53 4.89 25.54 4.83
CA MET A 53 5.89 26.56 4.54
C MET A 53 5.31 27.68 3.67
N GLY A 54 4.48 27.33 2.68
CA GLY A 54 3.78 28.29 1.84
C GLY A 54 2.76 29.12 2.63
N ASP A 55 1.96 28.47 3.46
CA ASP A 55 0.97 29.12 4.33
C ASP A 55 1.66 29.98 5.41
N GLY A 56 2.71 29.48 6.05
CA GLY A 56 3.48 30.22 7.06
C GLY A 56 4.24 31.41 6.47
N LEU A 57 4.80 31.25 5.26
CA LEU A 57 5.43 32.36 4.54
C LEU A 57 4.38 33.38 4.09
N ARG A 58 3.21 32.93 3.64
CA ARG A 58 2.08 33.79 3.31
C ARG A 58 1.59 34.55 4.53
N ASP A 59 1.39 33.91 5.67
CA ASP A 59 0.93 34.54 6.90
C ASP A 59 1.96 35.55 7.45
N ALA A 60 3.26 35.23 7.33
CA ALA A 60 4.34 36.16 7.67
C ALA A 60 4.45 37.35 6.70
N LEU A 61 4.05 37.19 5.43
CA LEU A 61 4.09 38.23 4.40
C LEU A 61 2.77 38.99 4.24
N ASP A 62 1.64 38.47 4.74
CA ASP A 62 0.33 39.10 4.65
C ASP A 62 0.23 40.17 5.76
N PRO A 63 0.49 41.46 5.46
CA PRO A 63 0.58 42.51 6.47
C PRO A 63 -0.82 43.06 6.78
N LYS A 64 -1.82 42.18 6.92
CA LYS A 64 -3.21 42.57 7.21
C LYS A 64 -3.48 42.89 8.68
N LEU A 65 -2.43 42.98 9.49
CA LEU A 65 -2.50 43.54 10.85
C LEU A 65 -1.82 44.91 10.99
N LYS A 66 -1.95 45.76 9.97
CA LYS A 66 -1.82 47.21 10.15
C LYS A 66 -3.09 47.90 9.65
N GLN A 67 -4.14 47.84 10.47
CA GLN A 67 -4.92 49.05 10.72
C GLN A 67 -4.03 50.07 11.44
#